data_AF-A0AAW1KLA8-F1
#
_entry.id   AF-A0AAW1KLA8-F1
#
_cell.length_a   1.000
_cell.length_b   1.000
_cell.length_c   1.000
_cell.angle_alpha   90.00
_cell.angle_beta   90.00
_cell.angle_gamma   90.00
#
_symmetry.space_group_name_H-M   'P 1'
#
loop_
_entity.id
_entity.type
_entity.pdbx_description
1 polymer ?
#
loop_
_entity_poly.entity_id
_entity_poly.type
_entity_poly.pdbx_seq_one_letter_code
_entity_poly.pdbx_strand_id
1 'polypeptide(L)'
;MGGTDLMDENVARHRISIRGKKWWWCLFSWIVDTSIHNAWQLDKKSGGDITQLVFRRETATTYLRTFGTAPRGPGRMAVSKSSVSCNRVADGLRYDRLDHLITSTLEKKRRSCAEEGCSSSVRTMCKKGNVGLCVDCFELLHTQ
;
A
#
# COMPACT_ATOMS: atom_id res chain seq x y z
N MET A 1 -37.25 -11.50 9.74
CA MET A 1 -36.27 -12.22 10.59
C MET A 1 -34.90 -12.42 9.93
N GLY A 2 -34.44 -11.55 9.01
CA GLY A 2 -33.19 -11.79 8.25
C GLY A 2 -31.99 -10.93 8.66
N GLY A 3 -32.10 -10.06 9.67
CA GLY A 3 -31.02 -9.13 10.02
C GLY A 3 -29.75 -9.83 10.50
N THR A 4 -29.91 -10.87 11.32
CA THR A 4 -28.79 -11.68 11.83
C THR A 4 -28.15 -12.50 10.72
N ASP A 5 -28.94 -13.14 9.87
CA ASP A 5 -28.43 -13.96 8.76
C ASP A 5 -27.67 -13.10 7.73
N LEU A 6 -28.19 -11.91 7.43
CA LEU A 6 -27.51 -10.94 6.56
C LEU A 6 -26.21 -10.42 7.17
N MET A 7 -26.15 -10.24 8.50
CA MET A 7 -24.90 -9.86 9.16
C MET A 7 -23.87 -10.98 9.03
N ASP A 8 -24.27 -12.23 9.31
CA ASP A 8 -23.38 -13.39 9.27
C ASP A 8 -22.84 -13.63 7.84
N GLU A 9 -23.69 -13.49 6.82
CA GLU A 9 -23.29 -13.58 5.42
C GLU A 9 -22.24 -12.50 5.05
N ASN A 10 -22.47 -11.26 5.46
CA ASN A 10 -21.55 -10.15 5.18
C ASN A 10 -20.22 -10.30 5.92
N VAL A 11 -20.25 -10.79 7.16
CA VAL A 11 -19.04 -11.12 7.94
C VAL A 11 -18.29 -12.26 7.27
N ALA A 12 -18.98 -13.33 6.84
CA ALA A 12 -18.38 -14.48 6.18
C ALA A 12 -17.66 -14.10 4.88
N ARG A 13 -18.18 -13.13 4.10
CA ARG A 13 -17.59 -12.64 2.85
C ARG A 13 -16.21 -12.00 3.03
N HIS A 14 -15.96 -11.36 4.16
CA HIS A 14 -14.71 -10.63 4.43
C HIS A 14 -14.00 -11.09 5.72
N ARG A 15 -14.24 -12.34 6.13
CA ARG A 15 -13.70 -12.92 7.36
C ARG A 15 -12.18 -12.89 7.42
N ILE A 16 -11.63 -12.70 8.61
CA ILE A 16 -10.19 -12.90 8.87
C ILE A 16 -9.85 -14.38 8.66
N SER A 17 -9.02 -14.68 7.66
CA SER A 17 -8.65 -16.06 7.30
C SER A 17 -7.50 -16.64 8.13
N ILE A 18 -6.96 -15.88 9.08
CA ILE A 18 -5.83 -16.30 9.93
C ILE A 18 -6.31 -17.39 10.87
N ARG A 19 -5.66 -18.56 10.84
CA ARG A 19 -5.95 -19.68 11.75
C ARG A 19 -5.03 -19.62 12.96
N GLY A 20 -5.61 -19.40 14.14
CA GLY A 20 -4.93 -19.54 15.42
C GLY A 20 -5.12 -20.94 16.00
N LYS A 21 -4.12 -21.43 16.75
CA LYS A 21 -4.20 -22.72 17.48
C LYS A 21 -4.99 -22.59 18.80
N LYS A 22 -5.15 -21.38 19.30
CA LYS A 22 -5.80 -21.11 20.59
C LYS A 22 -7.31 -21.01 20.36
N TRP A 23 -8.10 -21.68 21.21
CA TRP A 23 -9.57 -21.72 21.08
C TRP A 23 -10.20 -20.32 21.07
N TRP A 24 -9.67 -19.38 21.85
CA TRP A 24 -10.22 -18.01 21.92
C TRP A 24 -9.99 -17.21 20.65
N TRP A 25 -9.10 -17.65 19.76
CA TRP A 25 -8.77 -16.92 18.54
C TRP A 25 -9.98 -16.76 17.61
N CYS A 26 -10.83 -17.78 17.50
CA CYS A 26 -12.04 -17.69 16.68
C CYS A 26 -13.01 -16.64 17.23
N LEU A 27 -13.15 -16.54 18.55
CA LEU A 27 -13.99 -15.53 19.19
C LEU A 27 -13.42 -14.13 18.96
N PHE A 28 -12.11 -13.95 19.18
CA PHE A 28 -11.46 -12.65 19.00
C PHE A 28 -11.57 -12.14 17.56
N SER A 29 -11.22 -12.98 16.57
CA SER A 29 -11.30 -12.60 15.16
C SER A 29 -12.73 -12.30 14.72
N TRP A 30 -13.70 -13.08 15.18
CA TRP A 30 -15.12 -12.82 14.91
C TRP A 30 -15.60 -11.48 15.50
N ILE A 31 -15.20 -11.14 16.74
CA ILE A 31 -15.54 -9.84 17.35
C ILE A 31 -14.97 -8.68 16.52
N VAL A 32 -13.75 -8.81 16.00
CA VAL A 32 -13.14 -7.79 15.12
C VAL A 32 -13.89 -7.67 13.79
N ASP A 33 -14.28 -8.79 13.18
CA ASP A 33 -15.01 -8.74 11.91
C ASP A 33 -16.40 -8.12 12.08
N THR A 34 -17.10 -8.47 13.16
CA THR A 34 -18.42 -7.92 13.50
C THR A 34 -18.35 -6.43 13.87
N SER A 35 -17.30 -5.98 14.58
CA SER A 35 -17.14 -4.56 14.91
C SER A 35 -16.92 -3.71 13.66
N ILE A 36 -16.14 -4.20 12.69
CA ILE A 36 -15.94 -3.53 11.38
C ILE A 36 -17.26 -3.49 10.60
N HIS A 37 -18.05 -4.57 10.59
CA HIS A 37 -19.37 -4.57 9.94
C HIS A 37 -20.31 -3.54 10.57
N ASN A 38 -20.39 -3.48 11.89
CA ASN A 38 -21.22 -2.49 12.59
C ASN A 38 -20.80 -1.05 12.31
N ALA A 39 -19.49 -0.78 12.30
CA ALA A 39 -18.95 0.53 11.95
C ALA A 39 -19.31 0.92 10.51
N TRP A 40 -19.22 -0.01 9.56
CA TRP A 40 -19.64 0.21 8.17
C TRP A 40 -21.16 0.47 8.05
N GLN A 41 -22.00 -0.20 8.84
CA GLN A 41 -23.43 0.10 8.85
C GLN A 41 -23.73 1.50 9.39
N LEU A 42 -22.96 1.98 10.37
CA LEU A 42 -23.07 3.35 10.88
C LEU A 42 -22.64 4.39 9.82
N ASP A 43 -21.55 4.11 9.10
CA ASP A 43 -21.06 4.94 8.00
C ASP A 43 -22.12 5.09 6.89
N LYS A 44 -22.73 3.98 6.47
CA LYS A 44 -23.85 4.01 5.51
C LYS A 44 -25.06 4.78 6.01
N LYS A 45 -25.40 4.64 7.30
CA LYS A 45 -26.49 5.42 7.91
C LYS A 45 -26.17 6.93 7.95
N SER A 46 -24.90 7.28 7.95
CA SER A 46 -24.41 8.66 7.90
C SER A 46 -24.34 9.22 6.47
N GLY A 47 -24.72 8.43 5.46
CA GLY A 47 -24.70 8.82 4.05
C GLY A 47 -23.45 8.36 3.27
N GLY A 48 -22.59 7.52 3.86
CA GLY A 48 -21.47 6.92 3.16
C GLY A 48 -21.91 5.90 2.11
N ASP A 49 -21.32 5.97 0.92
CA ASP A 49 -21.58 5.03 -0.19
C ASP A 49 -20.31 4.26 -0.58
N ILE A 50 -19.70 3.63 0.41
CA ILE A 50 -18.51 2.80 0.21
C ILE A 50 -18.82 1.34 0.46
N THR A 51 -18.22 0.47 -0.36
CA THR A 51 -18.33 -0.97 -0.16
C THR A 51 -17.61 -1.40 1.11
N GLN A 52 -18.08 -2.48 1.74
CA GLN A 52 -17.49 -3.00 2.99
C GLN A 52 -15.99 -3.35 2.83
N LEU A 53 -15.58 -3.82 1.65
CA LEU A 53 -14.18 -4.12 1.34
C LEU A 53 -13.31 -2.86 1.36
N VAL A 54 -13.79 -1.78 0.73
CA VAL A 54 -13.08 -0.50 0.68
C VAL A 54 -12.98 0.09 2.09
N PHE A 55 -14.10 0.13 2.82
CA PHE A 55 -14.14 0.59 4.21
C PHE A 55 -13.11 -0.13 5.10
N ARG A 56 -13.04 -1.46 5.00
CA ARG A 56 -12.06 -2.27 5.74
C ARG A 56 -10.62 -1.92 5.35
N ARG A 57 -10.35 -1.77 4.05
CA ARG A 57 -9.01 -1.43 3.54
C ARG A 57 -8.56 -0.07 4.05
N GLU A 58 -9.43 0.93 3.99
CA GLU A 58 -9.15 2.28 4.49
C GLU A 58 -8.93 2.28 5.99
N THR A 59 -9.80 1.62 6.75
CA THR A 59 -9.64 1.46 8.19
C THR A 59 -8.29 0.83 8.53
N ALA A 60 -7.95 -0.31 7.94
CA ALA A 60 -6.67 -0.98 8.18
C ALA A 60 -5.47 -0.08 7.81
N THR A 61 -5.55 0.62 6.68
CA THR A 61 -4.49 1.54 6.22
C THR A 61 -4.32 2.71 7.18
N THR A 62 -5.41 3.31 7.66
CA THR A 62 -5.39 4.40 8.63
C THR A 62 -4.78 3.96 9.95
N TYR A 63 -5.20 2.82 10.50
CA TYR A 63 -4.60 2.28 11.73
C TYR A 63 -3.10 2.00 11.57
N LEU A 64 -2.67 1.43 10.44
CA LEU A 64 -1.26 1.18 10.17
C LEU A 64 -0.46 2.47 9.96
N ARG A 65 -1.06 3.53 9.40
CA ARG A 65 -0.39 4.82 9.24
C ARG A 65 -0.29 5.59 10.56
N THR A 66 -1.34 5.56 11.38
CA THR A 66 -1.42 6.32 12.63
C THR A 66 -0.67 5.64 13.78
N PHE A 67 -0.78 4.31 13.89
CA PHE A 67 -0.23 3.55 15.02
C PHE A 67 0.80 2.50 14.62
N GLY A 68 1.05 2.31 13.31
CA GLY A 68 2.04 1.37 12.84
C GLY A 68 3.45 1.84 13.15
N THR A 69 4.33 0.88 13.42
CA THR A 69 5.75 1.15 13.53
C THR A 69 6.39 1.23 12.15
N ALA A 70 7.35 2.15 11.98
CA ALA A 70 8.10 2.24 10.75
C ALA A 70 8.76 0.87 10.45
N PRO A 71 8.66 0.38 9.20
CA PRO A 71 9.27 -0.88 8.84
C PRO A 71 10.78 -0.81 9.11
N ARG A 72 11.33 -1.81 9.80
CA ARG A 72 12.76 -1.86 10.19
C ARG A 72 13.74 -1.97 9.01
N GLY A 73 13.22 -2.16 7.80
CA GLY A 73 13.99 -2.21 6.56
C GLY A 73 13.07 -2.24 5.35
N PRO A 74 13.60 -2.12 4.12
CA PRO A 74 12.82 -2.37 2.92
C PRO A 74 12.30 -3.81 3.00
N GLY A 75 10.98 -3.97 3.11
CA GLY A 75 10.34 -5.28 3.09
C GLY A 75 10.61 -6.01 1.76
N ARG A 76 10.14 -7.26 1.65
CA ARG A 76 10.20 -8.00 0.39
C ARG A 76 9.55 -7.15 -0.70
N MET A 77 10.31 -6.83 -1.75
CA MET A 77 9.81 -6.10 -2.91
C MET A 77 8.59 -6.83 -3.44
N ALA A 78 7.46 -6.15 -3.55
CA ALA A 78 6.26 -6.76 -4.09
C ALA A 78 6.49 -7.01 -5.59
N VAL A 79 6.44 -8.29 -5.97
CA VAL A 79 6.79 -8.77 -7.31
C VAL A 79 5.68 -8.46 -8.34
N SER A 80 4.50 -8.03 -7.90
CA SER A 80 3.41 -7.70 -8.81
C SER A 80 3.55 -6.29 -9.37
N LYS A 81 3.46 -6.17 -10.70
CA LYS A 81 3.42 -4.89 -11.45
C LYS A 81 2.29 -3.95 -11.00
N SER A 82 1.29 -4.49 -10.32
CA SER A 82 0.11 -3.79 -9.76
C SER A 82 0.18 -3.56 -8.24
N SER A 83 1.26 -3.97 -7.57
CA SER A 83 1.48 -3.55 -6.19
C SER A 83 1.99 -2.13 -6.18
N VAL A 84 1.36 -1.30 -5.35
CA VAL A 84 1.92 -0.03 -4.87
C VAL A 84 3.08 -0.37 -3.92
N SER A 85 4.11 -1.00 -4.47
CA SER A 85 5.40 -1.19 -3.83
C SER A 85 6.01 0.21 -3.67
N CYS A 86 6.56 0.45 -2.48
CA CYS A 86 7.12 1.69 -1.97
C CYS A 86 8.27 2.32 -2.79
N ASN A 87 8.55 1.84 -4.01
CA ASN A 87 9.56 2.37 -4.92
C ASN A 87 9.00 2.84 -6.27
N ARG A 88 7.70 2.66 -6.57
CA ARG A 88 7.11 3.21 -7.79
C ARG A 88 6.50 4.58 -7.48
N VAL A 89 7.16 5.63 -7.93
CA VAL A 89 6.61 6.99 -7.98
C VAL A 89 5.31 6.93 -8.79
N ALA A 90 4.26 7.59 -8.31
CA ALA A 90 2.99 7.66 -9.04
C ALA A 90 3.22 8.17 -10.48
N ASP A 91 2.58 7.57 -11.48
CA ASP A 91 2.81 7.89 -12.89
C ASP A 91 2.55 9.39 -13.19
N GLY A 92 1.57 10.01 -12.52
CA GLY A 92 1.33 11.45 -12.62
C GLY A 92 2.46 12.35 -12.09
N LEU A 93 3.28 11.87 -11.15
CA LEU A 93 4.48 12.57 -10.67
C LEU A 93 5.72 12.25 -11.51
N ARG A 94 5.72 11.13 -12.24
CA ARG A 94 6.85 10.67 -13.06
C ARG A 94 6.93 11.43 -14.39
N TYR A 95 5.78 11.75 -14.97
CA TYR A 95 5.65 12.33 -16.33
C TYR A 95 5.27 13.82 -16.34
N ASP A 96 5.36 14.48 -15.19
CA ASP A 96 4.98 15.89 -15.00
C ASP A 96 5.94 16.86 -15.73
N ARG A 97 7.06 16.37 -16.30
CA ARG A 97 8.12 17.15 -17.00
C ARG A 97 8.67 18.37 -16.23
N LEU A 98 8.31 18.50 -14.95
CA LEU A 98 8.67 19.61 -14.07
C LEU A 98 9.51 19.10 -12.89
N ASP A 99 10.58 19.84 -12.56
CA ASP A 99 11.40 19.66 -11.35
C ASP A 99 12.05 18.28 -11.13
N HIS A 100 12.29 17.54 -12.22
CA HIS A 100 13.14 16.34 -12.19
C HIS A 100 14.61 16.78 -12.28
N LEU A 101 15.29 16.85 -11.13
CA LEU A 101 16.72 17.16 -11.04
C LEU A 101 17.51 15.91 -10.63
N ILE A 102 18.64 15.68 -11.28
CA ILE A 102 19.61 14.66 -10.88
C ILE A 102 20.37 15.18 -9.65
N THR A 103 20.35 14.42 -8.56
CA THR A 103 21.09 14.70 -7.33
C THR A 103 21.87 13.45 -6.92
N SER A 104 22.91 13.60 -6.10
CA SER A 104 23.60 12.46 -5.52
C SER A 104 22.71 11.71 -4.53
N THR A 105 22.94 10.40 -4.37
CA THR A 105 22.17 9.58 -3.42
C THR A 105 22.40 10.04 -1.99
N LEU A 106 21.31 10.10 -1.22
CA LEU A 106 21.37 10.31 0.22
C LEU A 106 22.33 9.28 0.83
N GLU A 107 23.32 9.77 1.58
CA GLU A 107 24.36 8.98 2.25
C GLU A 107 25.41 8.32 1.32
N LYS A 108 25.57 8.76 0.06
CA LYS A 108 26.54 8.21 -0.92
C LYS A 108 26.40 6.70 -1.17
N LYS A 109 25.29 6.11 -0.75
CA LYS A 109 24.97 4.69 -0.96
C LYS A 109 24.65 4.44 -2.43
N ARG A 110 25.11 3.31 -2.95
CA ARG A 110 24.79 2.90 -4.32
C ARG A 110 23.34 2.44 -4.39
N ARG A 111 22.63 2.83 -5.45
CA ARG A 111 21.28 2.36 -5.79
C ARG A 111 21.32 1.69 -7.17
N SER A 112 20.43 0.74 -7.43
CA SER A 112 20.24 0.19 -8.79
C SER A 112 19.54 1.21 -9.67
N CYS A 113 19.86 1.23 -10.96
CA CYS A 113 19.06 1.97 -11.93
C CYS A 113 17.64 1.38 -12.00
N ALA A 114 16.63 2.24 -12.12
CA ALA A 114 15.24 1.83 -12.21
C ALA A 114 14.71 1.66 -13.65
N GLU A 115 15.54 1.94 -14.65
CA GLU A 115 15.18 1.79 -16.06
C GLU A 115 15.08 0.31 -16.45
N GLU A 116 14.07 -0.05 -17.25
CA GLU A 116 13.91 -1.43 -17.72
C GLU A 116 15.05 -1.79 -18.67
N GLY A 117 15.92 -2.71 -18.24
CA GLY A 117 17.08 -3.16 -19.02
C GLY A 117 18.43 -2.62 -18.55
N CYS A 118 18.47 -1.73 -17.55
CA CYS A 118 19.73 -1.24 -16.98
C CYS A 118 20.08 -1.96 -15.67
N SER A 119 21.21 -2.68 -15.63
CA SER A 119 21.70 -3.38 -14.43
C SER A 119 22.74 -2.57 -13.62
N SER A 120 22.95 -1.31 -13.98
CA SER A 120 24.01 -0.49 -13.40
C SER A 120 23.70 -0.08 -11.95
N SER A 121 24.77 0.13 -11.19
CA SER A 121 24.72 0.60 -9.81
C SER A 121 25.23 2.03 -9.74
N VAL A 122 24.32 2.97 -9.45
CA VAL A 122 24.54 4.41 -9.56
C VAL A 122 24.55 5.11 -8.20
N ARG A 123 25.22 6.27 -8.14
CA ARG A 123 25.21 7.19 -6.98
C ARG A 123 24.36 8.44 -7.26
N THR A 124 23.57 8.40 -8.32
CA THR A 124 22.70 9.47 -8.80
C THR A 124 21.25 9.06 -8.62
N MET A 125 20.40 10.01 -8.26
CA MET A 125 18.97 9.83 -8.05
C MET A 125 18.17 11.04 -8.52
N CYS A 126 16.92 10.84 -8.94
CA CYS A 126 15.98 11.93 -9.19
C CYS A 126 15.52 12.51 -7.84
N LYS A 127 15.61 13.83 -7.65
CA LYS A 127 15.17 14.51 -6.41
C LYS A 127 13.66 14.35 -6.14
N LYS A 128 12.83 14.58 -7.16
CA LYS A 128 11.35 14.49 -7.08
C LYS A 128 10.85 13.05 -6.95
N GLY A 129 11.43 12.12 -7.71
CA GLY A 129 11.05 10.71 -7.70
C GLY A 129 11.72 9.85 -6.62
N ASN A 130 12.82 10.31 -6.02
CA ASN A 130 13.65 9.51 -5.11
C ASN A 130 14.05 8.13 -5.69
N VAL A 131 14.27 8.07 -7.00
CA VAL A 131 14.64 6.86 -7.76
C VAL A 131 16.09 6.95 -8.22
N GLY A 132 16.86 5.85 -8.12
CA GLY A 132 18.23 5.78 -8.63
C GLY A 132 18.25 5.69 -10.17
N LEU A 133 18.98 6.58 -10.84
CA LEU A 133 19.04 6.65 -12.30
C LEU A 133 20.45 6.96 -12.80
N CYS A 134 20.81 6.36 -13.94
CA CYS A 134 21.96 6.80 -14.73
C CYS A 134 21.69 8.18 -15.33
N VAL A 135 22.76 8.87 -15.74
CA VAL A 135 22.63 10.11 -16.53
C VAL A 135 21.93 9.80 -17.86
N ASP A 136 22.32 8.72 -18.54
CA ASP A 136 21.77 8.35 -19.86
C ASP A 136 20.32 7.85 -19.78
N CYS A 137 19.94 7.18 -18.68
CA CYS A 137 18.60 6.65 -18.49
C CYS A 137 17.62 7.67 -17.89
N PHE A 138 18.08 8.89 -17.58
CA PHE A 138 17.27 9.89 -16.90
C PHE A 138 16.12 10.39 -17.78
N GLU A 139 16.41 10.69 -19.04
CA GLU A 139 15.40 11.18 -19.99
C GLU A 139 14.36 10.10 -20.27
N LEU A 140 14.82 8.88 -20.57
CA LEU A 140 13.95 7.73 -20.91
C LEU A 140 12.89 7.47 -19.84
N LEU A 141 13.27 7.51 -18.56
CA LEU A 141 12.34 7.27 -17.46
C LEU A 141 11.23 8.34 -17.37
N HIS A 142 11.55 9.61 -17.64
CA HIS A 142 10.64 10.75 -17.43
C HIS A 142 9.83 11.15 -18.66
N THR A 143 10.18 10.65 -19.85
CA THR A 143 9.50 10.99 -21.11
C THR A 143 8.51 9.96 -21.63
N GLN A 144 8.50 8.73 -21.09
CA GLN A 144 7.63 7.63 -21.55
C GLN A 144 6.21 7.63 -20.97
#